data_AF-A0A8T5N029-F1
#
_entry.id   AF-A0A8T5N029-F1
#
_cell.length_a   1.000
_cell.length_b   1.000
_cell.length_c   1.000
_cell.angle_alpha   90.00
_cell.angle_beta   90.00
_cell.angle_gamma   90.00
#
_symmetry.space_group_name_H-M   'P 1'
#
loop_
_entity.id
_entity.type
_entity.pdbx_description
1 polymer ?
#
loop_
_entity_poly.entity_id
_entity_poly.type
_entity_poly.pdbx_seq_one_letter_code
_entity_poly.pdbx_strand_id
1 'polypeptide(L)'
;MQLKKYADTDFFLALMKESDWLKEKAKKIYQGNIGNIWVTPFTIVEVMVICKREGISIKETLVQISRIAKLDTIAWDVFFNACDHINKGATIFDSLLMSFCGENIIISSDKIYKKFGCKIINLNKD
;
A
#
# COMPACT_ATOMS: atom_id res chain seq x y z
N MET A 1 -5.37 18.57 -21.65
CA MET A 1 -4.76 17.67 -20.64
C MET A 1 -4.92 16.24 -21.12
N GLN A 2 -3.84 15.45 -21.13
CA GLN A 2 -3.96 14.01 -21.35
C GLN A 2 -4.62 13.38 -20.12
N LEU A 3 -5.67 12.59 -20.32
CA LEU A 3 -6.37 11.90 -19.23
C LEU A 3 -5.45 10.81 -18.67
N LYS A 4 -5.11 10.92 -17.38
CA LYS A 4 -4.38 9.86 -16.66
C LYS A 4 -5.25 8.62 -16.53
N LYS A 5 -4.65 7.42 -16.55
CA LYS A 5 -5.35 6.14 -16.45
C LYS A 5 -5.30 5.61 -15.03
N TYR A 6 -6.45 5.53 -14.38
CA TYR A 6 -6.56 4.84 -13.11
C TYR A 6 -6.37 3.33 -13.35
N ALA A 7 -5.51 2.69 -12.57
CA ALA A 7 -5.34 1.25 -12.58
C ALA A 7 -5.90 0.66 -11.28
N ASP A 8 -6.72 -0.37 -11.41
CA ASP A 8 -7.26 -1.10 -10.29
C ASP A 8 -6.32 -2.24 -9.86
N THR A 9 -6.63 -2.89 -8.74
CA THR A 9 -5.80 -3.95 -8.14
C THR A 9 -5.56 -5.13 -9.10
N ASP A 10 -6.58 -5.52 -9.87
CA ASP A 10 -6.50 -6.65 -10.82
C ASP A 10 -5.42 -6.46 -11.90
N PHE A 11 -5.21 -5.23 -12.37
CA PHE A 11 -4.19 -4.88 -13.35
C PHE A 11 -2.79 -5.20 -12.83
N PHE A 12 -2.51 -4.86 -11.57
CA PHE A 12 -1.22 -5.15 -10.94
C PHE A 12 -1.05 -6.64 -10.67
N LEU A 13 -2.09 -7.31 -10.19
CA LEU A 13 -2.06 -8.77 -9.99
C LEU A 13 -1.78 -9.51 -11.31
N ALA A 14 -2.39 -9.07 -12.41
CA ALA A 14 -2.16 -9.64 -13.74
C ALA A 14 -0.72 -9.44 -14.23
N LEU A 15 -0.09 -8.32 -13.92
CA LEU A 15 1.32 -8.07 -14.26
C LEU A 15 2.28 -8.93 -13.43
N MET A 16 1.95 -9.15 -12.16
CA MET A 16 2.83 -9.77 -11.18
C MET A 16 2.77 -11.30 -11.17
N LYS A 17 1.58 -11.88 -11.27
CA LYS A 17 1.41 -13.33 -11.23
C LYS A 17 2.04 -13.96 -12.48
N GLU A 18 2.78 -15.05 -12.31
CA GLU A 18 3.44 -15.72 -13.44
C GLU A 18 2.42 -16.26 -14.46
N SER A 19 1.38 -16.92 -13.95
CA SER A 19 0.35 -17.63 -14.71
C SER A 19 -1.01 -16.93 -14.66
N ASP A 20 -1.06 -15.63 -14.96
CA ASP A 20 -2.33 -14.89 -15.05
C ASP A 20 -2.84 -14.81 -16.49
N TRP A 21 -4.09 -15.19 -16.72
CA TRP A 21 -4.75 -15.14 -18.03
C TRP A 21 -4.82 -13.73 -18.66
N LEU A 22 -4.73 -12.66 -17.84
CA LEU A 22 -4.74 -11.28 -18.30
C LEU A 22 -3.33 -10.70 -18.52
N LYS A 23 -2.26 -11.45 -18.23
CA LYS A 23 -0.89 -10.94 -18.18
C LYS A 23 -0.43 -10.24 -19.46
N GLU A 24 -0.60 -10.88 -20.61
CA GLU A 24 -0.17 -10.30 -21.89
C GLU A 24 -1.00 -9.06 -22.28
N LYS A 25 -2.30 -9.06 -21.92
CA LYS A 25 -3.16 -7.89 -22.11
C LYS A 25 -2.73 -6.74 -21.19
N ALA A 26 -2.44 -7.03 -19.92
CA ALA A 26 -1.96 -6.05 -18.95
C ALA A 26 -0.61 -5.46 -19.37
N LYS A 27 0.35 -6.27 -19.85
CA LYS A 27 1.63 -5.80 -20.39
C LYS A 27 1.45 -4.86 -21.57
N LYS A 28 0.57 -5.20 -22.53
CA LYS A 28 0.27 -4.35 -23.69
C LYS A 28 -0.35 -3.02 -23.26
N ILE A 29 -1.29 -3.05 -22.31
CA ILE A 29 -1.88 -1.83 -21.74
C ILE A 29 -0.81 -1.00 -21.04
N TYR A 30 0.07 -1.61 -20.24
CA TYR A 30 1.17 -0.92 -19.58
C TYR A 30 2.07 -0.19 -20.58
N GLN A 31 2.55 -0.90 -21.61
CA GLN A 31 3.44 -0.34 -22.63
C GLN A 31 2.84 0.89 -23.34
N GLY A 32 1.53 0.88 -23.59
CA GLY A 32 0.82 2.02 -24.20
C GLY A 32 0.54 3.19 -23.25
N ASN A 33 0.76 3.04 -21.94
CA ASN A 33 0.38 4.02 -20.92
C ASN A 33 1.51 4.36 -19.92
N ILE A 34 2.77 4.07 -20.25
CA ILE A 34 3.93 4.36 -19.40
C ILE A 34 3.91 5.84 -18.96
N GLY A 35 4.09 6.09 -17.66
CA GLY A 35 4.10 7.43 -17.07
C GLY A 35 2.73 8.10 -16.86
N ASN A 36 1.66 7.47 -17.38
CA ASN A 36 0.28 7.98 -17.35
C ASN A 36 -0.67 7.16 -16.47
N ILE A 37 -0.19 6.09 -15.85
CA ILE A 37 -0.96 5.27 -14.91
C ILE A 37 -0.92 5.89 -13.51
N TRP A 38 -2.05 5.91 -12.83
CA TRP A 38 -2.16 6.35 -11.44
C TRP A 38 -3.05 5.43 -10.61
N VAL A 39 -2.91 5.52 -9.30
CA VAL A 39 -3.61 4.70 -8.30
C VAL A 39 -3.99 5.54 -7.09
N THR A 40 -4.94 5.03 -6.31
CA THR A 40 -5.30 5.64 -5.02
C THR A 40 -4.66 4.87 -3.86
N PRO A 41 -4.60 5.48 -2.66
CA PRO A 41 -4.27 4.76 -1.43
C PRO A 41 -5.10 3.48 -1.23
N PHE A 42 -6.39 3.50 -1.59
CA PHE A 42 -7.28 2.34 -1.41
C PHE A 42 -6.84 1.15 -2.27
N THR A 43 -6.44 1.38 -3.51
CA THR A 43 -5.86 0.36 -4.40
C THR A 43 -4.63 -0.29 -3.76
N ILE A 44 -3.77 0.52 -3.13
CA ILE A 44 -2.57 0.02 -2.46
C ILE A 44 -2.92 -0.82 -1.24
N VAL A 45 -3.88 -0.37 -0.42
CA VAL A 45 -4.35 -1.14 0.74
C VAL A 45 -4.92 -2.50 0.30
N GLU A 46 -5.71 -2.55 -0.77
CA GLU A 46 -6.26 -3.80 -1.30
C GLU A 46 -5.14 -4.74 -1.76
N VAL A 47 -4.16 -4.24 -2.51
CA VAL A 47 -2.97 -5.01 -2.91
C VAL A 47 -2.24 -5.57 -1.69
N MET A 48 -2.05 -4.78 -0.62
CA MET A 48 -1.38 -5.24 0.61
C MET A 48 -2.15 -6.39 1.27
N VAL A 49 -3.48 -6.29 1.35
CA VAL A 49 -4.35 -7.33 1.91
C VAL A 49 -4.28 -8.62 1.08
N ILE A 50 -4.34 -8.50 -0.25
CA ILE A 50 -4.22 -9.65 -1.15
C ILE A 50 -2.84 -10.29 -1.00
N CYS A 51 -1.75 -9.51 -1.03
CA CYS A 51 -0.40 -10.04 -0.85
C CYS A 51 -0.27 -10.81 0.46
N LYS A 52 -0.82 -10.29 1.56
CA LYS A 52 -0.81 -10.97 2.86
C LYS A 52 -1.59 -12.30 2.82
N ARG A 53 -2.74 -12.32 2.15
CA ARG A 53 -3.58 -13.53 2.00
C ARG A 53 -2.89 -14.60 1.16
N GLU A 54 -2.22 -14.20 0.10
CA GLU A 54 -1.57 -15.11 -0.87
C GLU A 54 -0.11 -15.45 -0.50
N GLY A 55 0.42 -14.94 0.62
CA GLY A 55 1.81 -15.16 1.02
C GLY A 55 2.85 -14.48 0.13
N ILE A 56 2.46 -13.43 -0.59
CA ILE A 56 3.33 -12.64 -1.48
C ILE A 56 3.99 -11.50 -0.68
N SER A 57 5.25 -11.18 -1.00
CA SER A 57 6.00 -10.08 -0.38
C SER A 57 5.34 -8.72 -0.66
N ILE A 58 4.70 -8.13 0.36
CA ILE A 58 4.05 -6.82 0.24
C ILE A 58 5.05 -5.75 -0.22
N LYS A 59 6.24 -5.69 0.41
CA LYS A 59 7.24 -4.65 0.14
C LYS A 59 7.74 -4.71 -1.30
N GLU A 60 8.07 -5.90 -1.81
CA GLU A 60 8.51 -6.08 -3.20
C GLU A 60 7.41 -5.72 -4.18
N THR A 61 6.16 -6.11 -3.90
CA THR A 61 5.00 -5.74 -4.69
C THR A 61 4.85 -4.22 -4.80
N LEU A 62 4.90 -3.50 -3.67
CA LEU A 62 4.73 -2.06 -3.68
C LEU A 62 5.86 -1.35 -4.44
N VAL A 63 7.11 -1.85 -4.34
CA VAL A 63 8.25 -1.33 -5.13
C VAL A 63 8.03 -1.53 -6.63
N GLN A 64 7.43 -2.65 -7.05
CA GLN A 64 7.11 -2.87 -8.46
C GLN A 64 6.01 -1.92 -8.93
N ILE A 65 4.93 -1.77 -8.16
CA ILE A 65 3.82 -0.88 -8.49
C ILE A 65 4.28 0.58 -8.53
N SER A 66 5.15 1.01 -7.62
CA SER A 66 5.65 2.40 -7.58
C SER A 66 6.48 2.79 -8.81
N ARG A 67 7.00 1.81 -9.56
CA ARG A 67 7.69 2.03 -10.85
C ARG A 67 6.71 2.15 -12.03
N ILE A 68 5.50 1.62 -11.88
CA ILE A 68 4.49 1.52 -12.94
C ILE A 68 3.45 2.66 -12.82
N ALA A 69 3.09 3.03 -11.60
CA ALA A 69 1.97 3.92 -11.32
C ALA A 69 2.37 5.08 -10.39
N LYS A 70 1.75 6.24 -10.61
CA LYS A 70 1.81 7.38 -9.70
C LYS A 70 0.73 7.24 -8.63
N LEU A 71 1.12 7.38 -7.37
CA LEU A 71 0.18 7.40 -6.26
C LEU A 71 -0.44 8.80 -6.13
N ASP A 72 -1.76 8.87 -6.02
CA ASP A 72 -2.47 10.14 -5.88
C ASP A 72 -2.47 10.64 -4.43
N THR A 73 -2.30 11.95 -4.26
CA THR A 73 -2.36 12.71 -3.00
C THR A 73 -1.37 12.35 -1.88
N ILE A 74 -0.72 11.19 -1.92
CA ILE A 74 0.15 10.68 -0.84
C ILE A 74 1.46 10.13 -1.40
N ALA A 75 2.55 10.26 -0.63
CA ALA A 75 3.86 9.72 -0.99
C ALA A 75 3.95 8.21 -0.72
N TRP A 76 4.68 7.49 -1.58
CA TRP A 76 4.93 6.06 -1.44
C TRP A 76 5.60 5.68 -0.11
N ASP A 77 6.40 6.59 0.45
CA ASP A 77 7.12 6.37 1.71
C ASP A 77 6.20 6.02 2.88
N VAL A 78 4.95 6.53 2.88
CA VAL A 78 3.94 6.16 3.88
C VAL A 78 3.67 4.65 3.86
N PHE A 79 3.58 4.06 2.67
CA PHE A 79 3.34 2.62 2.51
C PHE A 79 4.60 1.78 2.73
N PHE A 80 5.77 2.29 2.39
CA PHE A 80 7.04 1.62 2.70
C PHE A 80 7.32 1.60 4.20
N ASN A 81 7.03 2.68 4.92
CA ASN A 81 7.07 2.72 6.38
C ASN A 81 6.07 1.73 6.98
N ALA A 82 4.87 1.61 6.41
CA ALA A 82 3.91 0.59 6.85
C ALA A 82 4.46 -0.84 6.66
N CYS A 83 5.15 -1.13 5.55
CA CYS A 83 5.83 -2.42 5.38
C CYS A 83 6.86 -2.70 6.49
N ASP A 84 7.61 -1.69 6.90
CA ASP A 84 8.60 -1.86 7.97
C ASP A 84 7.95 -2.09 9.35
N HIS A 85 6.78 -1.49 9.60
CA HIS A 85 5.96 -1.80 10.78
C HIS A 85 5.40 -3.23 10.75
N ILE A 86 4.91 -3.69 9.60
CA ILE A 86 4.41 -5.06 9.40
C ILE A 86 5.52 -6.08 9.70
N ASN A 87 6.74 -5.84 9.22
CA ASN A 87 7.90 -6.71 9.47
C ASN A 87 8.27 -6.80 10.97
N LYS A 88 7.89 -5.80 11.76
CA LYS A 88 8.07 -5.76 13.23
C LYS A 88 6.85 -6.31 14.00
N GLY A 89 5.87 -6.85 13.28
CA GLY A 89 4.74 -7.59 13.83
C GLY A 89 3.45 -6.80 14.02
N ALA A 90 3.32 -5.60 13.45
CA ALA A 90 2.03 -4.90 13.42
C ALA A 90 1.10 -5.45 12.33
N THR A 91 -0.21 -5.27 12.48
CA THR A 91 -1.17 -5.59 11.41
C THR A 91 -1.03 -4.60 10.25
N ILE A 92 -1.59 -4.92 9.08
CA ILE A 92 -1.58 -4.00 7.93
C ILE A 92 -2.21 -2.66 8.31
N PHE A 93 -3.40 -2.70 8.92
CA PHE A 93 -4.14 -1.49 9.24
C PHE A 93 -3.47 -0.66 10.33
N ASP A 94 -2.95 -1.28 11.41
CA ASP A 94 -2.19 -0.53 12.43
C ASP A 94 -0.94 0.12 11.83
N SER A 95 -0.25 -0.61 10.95
CA SER A 95 0.94 -0.12 10.25
C SER A 95 0.64 1.07 9.35
N LEU A 96 -0.48 1.03 8.62
CA LEU A 96 -0.97 2.14 7.81
C LEU A 96 -1.35 3.32 8.71
N LEU A 97 -2.16 3.11 9.74
CA LEU A 97 -2.58 4.17 10.68
C LEU A 97 -1.37 4.87 11.31
N MET A 98 -0.36 4.13 11.77
CA MET A 98 0.90 4.70 12.27
C MET A 98 1.59 5.56 11.22
N SER A 99 1.72 5.04 10.00
CA SER A 99 2.48 5.71 8.94
C SER A 99 1.75 6.95 8.42
N PHE A 100 0.41 6.93 8.38
CA PHE A 100 -0.42 8.06 8.00
C PHE A 100 -0.54 9.11 9.12
N CYS A 101 -0.49 8.69 10.39
CA CYS A 101 -0.49 9.60 11.52
C CYS A 101 0.79 10.46 11.56
N GLY A 102 1.93 9.90 11.13
CA GLY A 102 3.21 10.60 11.17
C GLY A 102 3.62 10.94 12.60
N GLU A 103 3.97 12.20 12.87
CA GLU A 103 4.40 12.66 14.19
C GLU A 103 3.24 13.08 15.12
N ASN A 104 2.00 12.96 14.65
CA ASN A 104 0.82 13.33 15.42
C ASN A 104 0.56 12.36 16.60
N ILE A 105 -0.33 12.78 17.50
CA ILE A 105 -0.72 11.98 18.67
C ILE A 105 -1.87 11.05 18.26
N ILE A 106 -1.71 9.76 18.49
CA ILE A 106 -2.74 8.74 18.22
C ILE A 106 -3.74 8.72 19.38
N ILE A 107 -5.03 8.75 19.08
CA ILE A 107 -6.09 8.48 20.07
C ILE A 107 -6.52 7.03 19.89
N SER A 108 -6.18 6.16 20.84
CA SER A 108 -6.48 4.73 20.74
C SER A 108 -6.41 4.02 22.10
N SER A 109 -7.12 2.91 22.23
CA SER A 109 -6.97 1.95 23.33
C SER A 109 -5.88 0.90 23.07
N ASP A 110 -5.41 0.78 21.82
CA ASP A 110 -4.43 -0.23 21.42
C ASP A 110 -3.02 0.12 21.93
N LYS A 111 -2.36 -0.88 22.52
CA LYS A 111 -1.00 -0.75 23.06
C LYS A 111 0.07 -0.95 21.99
N ILE A 112 -0.27 -1.48 20.81
CA ILE A 112 0.69 -1.76 19.73
C ILE A 112 1.48 -0.49 19.38
N TYR A 113 0.80 0.65 19.29
CA TYR A 113 1.40 1.95 18.98
C TYR A 113 2.53 2.35 19.95
N LYS A 114 2.49 1.92 21.22
CA LYS A 114 3.57 2.19 22.19
C LYS A 114 4.84 1.41 21.86
N LYS A 115 4.70 0.19 21.35
CA LYS A 115 5.83 -0.66 20.92
C LYS A 115 6.64 0.03 19.80
N PHE A 116 5.98 0.88 19.02
CA PHE A 116 6.57 1.64 17.91
C PHE A 116 6.95 3.08 18.30
N GLY A 117 6.84 3.46 19.58
CA GLY A 117 7.24 4.78 20.07
C GLY A 117 6.26 5.91 19.75
N CYS A 118 5.04 5.61 19.31
CA CYS A 118 4.02 6.64 19.04
C CYS A 118 3.56 7.31 20.34
N LYS A 119 3.25 8.62 20.26
CA LYS A 119 2.55 9.35 21.32
C LYS A 119 1.07 8.97 21.29
N ILE A 120 0.48 8.63 22.45
CA ILE A 120 -0.90 8.13 22.53
C ILE A 120 -1.69 8.82 23.63
N ILE A 121 -2.90 9.27 23.30
CA ILE A 121 -3.98 9.52 24.26
C ILE A 121 -4.76 8.22 24.40
N ASN A 122 -4.69 7.61 25.58
CA ASN A 122 -5.24 6.29 25.83
C ASN A 122 -6.73 6.38 26.17
N LEU A 123 -7.60 5.77 25.37
CA LEU A 123 -9.05 5.74 25.60
C LEU A 123 -9.46 4.96 26.85
N ASN A 124 -8.61 4.06 27.36
CA ASN A 124 -8.90 3.26 28.55
C ASN A 124 -8.47 3.95 29.86
N LYS A 125 -8.08 5.21 29.81
CA LYS A 125 -7.74 5.99 31.00
C LYS A 125 -8.72 7.16 31.09
N ASP A 126 -9.38 7.27 32.24
CA ASP A 126 -10.19 8.42 32.63
C ASP A 126 -9.33 9.69 32.73
#